data_AF-A0A1J5WL44-F1
#
_entry.id   AF-A0A1J5WL44-F1
#
_cell.length_a   1.000
_cell.length_b   1.000
_cell.length_c   1.000
_cell.angle_alpha   90.00
_cell.angle_beta   90.00
_cell.angle_gamma   90.00
#
_symmetry.space_group_name_H-M   'P 1'
#
loop_
_entity.id
_entity.type
_entity.pdbx_description
1 polymer ?
#
loop_
_entity_poly.entity_id
_entity_poly.type
_entity_poly.pdbx_seq_one_letter_code
_entity_poly.pdbx_strand_id
1 'polypeptide(L)'
;MGPEKEIAGSEFGKKEQKTLISEEALFSSRGFRKVRKEFPHGSIHPGGDVLKNMAVMMQFYRRWGHSLSPGICFAEVVERVEKTTRKITRYPESLYSAAKDGECFDEVEYYSRCVLEEGEARTKEK
;
A
#
# COMPACT_ATOMS: atom_id res chain seq x y z
N MET A 1 -24.76 46.51 -20.24
CA MET A 1 -23.52 47.18 -19.77
C MET A 1 -23.34 46.80 -18.31
N GLY A 2 -22.19 46.22 -17.95
CA GLY A 2 -21.77 46.03 -16.56
C GLY A 2 -21.46 47.37 -15.86
N PRO A 3 -21.03 47.33 -14.59
CA PRO A 3 -19.68 46.84 -14.32
C PRO A 3 -19.53 45.88 -13.12
N GLU A 4 -18.42 45.16 -13.17
CA GLU A 4 -17.83 44.30 -12.14
C GLU A 4 -17.34 45.12 -10.93
N LYS A 5 -17.37 44.52 -9.73
CA LYS A 5 -16.29 44.62 -8.75
C LYS A 5 -16.42 43.57 -7.64
N GLU A 6 -15.38 42.78 -7.55
CA GLU A 6 -15.04 41.78 -6.53
C GLU A 6 -14.93 42.39 -5.12
N ILE A 7 -15.31 41.62 -4.10
CA ILE A 7 -14.60 41.62 -2.80
C ILE A 7 -14.49 40.17 -2.31
N ALA A 8 -13.24 39.75 -2.17
CA ALA A 8 -12.80 38.48 -1.62
C ALA A 8 -13.00 38.37 -0.10
N GLY A 9 -13.16 37.13 0.38
CA GLY A 9 -13.17 36.76 1.79
C GLY A 9 -13.69 35.33 1.93
N SER A 10 -12.92 34.33 1.48
CA SER A 10 -12.02 33.56 2.36
C SER A 10 -12.75 32.88 3.50
N GLU A 11 -13.35 31.71 3.26
CA GLU A 11 -13.57 30.74 4.34
C GLU A 11 -13.45 29.29 3.81
N PHE A 12 -12.49 28.59 4.41
CA PHE A 12 -12.24 27.14 4.34
C PHE A 12 -11.82 26.53 3.00
N GLY A 13 -10.64 26.96 2.52
CA GLY A 13 -9.70 26.01 1.95
C GLY A 13 -9.32 24.96 3.00
N LYS A 14 -10.17 23.95 3.19
CA LYS A 14 -9.74 22.67 3.75
C LYS A 14 -8.69 22.17 2.77
N LYS A 15 -7.41 22.36 3.10
CA LYS A 15 -6.37 21.47 2.60
C LYS A 15 -6.86 20.09 3.00
N GLU A 16 -7.50 19.37 2.09
CA GLU A 16 -7.70 17.94 2.22
C GLU A 16 -6.31 17.38 2.46
N GLN A 17 -6.06 17.10 3.73
CA GLN A 17 -4.83 16.51 4.18
C GLN A 17 -4.91 15.11 3.59
N LYS A 18 -4.37 14.95 2.38
CA LYS A 18 -4.35 13.67 1.67
C LYS A 18 -3.94 12.63 2.69
N THR A 19 -4.84 11.69 2.98
CA THR A 19 -4.61 10.54 3.86
C THR A 19 -3.59 9.65 3.17
N LEU A 20 -2.34 10.08 3.19
CA LEU A 20 -1.22 9.45 2.53
C LEU A 20 -0.64 8.44 3.50
N ILE A 21 -0.73 7.16 3.13
CA ILE A 21 0.08 6.13 3.77
C ILE A 21 1.55 6.43 3.46
N SER A 22 2.35 6.63 4.51
CA SER A 22 3.80 6.83 4.38
C SER A 22 4.50 5.52 4.05
N GLU A 23 5.72 5.60 3.51
CA GLU A 23 6.51 4.40 3.23
C GLU A 23 6.88 3.68 4.54
N GLU A 24 7.24 4.43 5.57
CA GLU A 24 7.54 3.92 6.91
C GLU A 24 6.33 3.17 7.50
N ALA A 25 5.11 3.66 7.26
CA ALA A 25 3.89 2.98 7.70
C ALA A 25 3.72 1.60 7.02
N LEU A 26 4.09 1.48 5.74
CA LEU A 26 4.05 0.20 5.01
C LEU A 26 5.10 -0.81 5.49
N PHE A 27 6.28 -0.34 5.92
CA PHE A 27 7.34 -1.20 6.46
C PHE A 27 7.26 -1.40 7.98
N SER A 28 6.37 -0.68 8.67
CA SER A 28 6.13 -0.86 10.09
C SER A 28 5.54 -2.24 10.42
N SER A 29 5.52 -2.58 11.71
CA SER A 29 4.84 -3.78 12.22
C SER A 29 3.35 -3.85 11.88
N ARG A 30 2.71 -2.71 11.56
CA ARG A 30 1.30 -2.61 11.14
C ARG A 30 1.11 -2.68 9.61
N GLY A 31 2.19 -2.57 8.84
CA GLY A 31 2.21 -2.58 7.39
C GLY A 31 2.23 -4.00 6.80
N PHE A 32 3.15 -4.27 5.90
CA PHE A 32 3.27 -5.57 5.22
C PHE A 32 3.44 -6.76 6.18
N ARG A 33 4.15 -6.56 7.31
CA ARG A 33 4.32 -7.58 8.36
C ARG A 33 2.98 -8.07 8.91
N LYS A 34 2.05 -7.14 9.17
CA LYS A 34 0.71 -7.47 9.65
C LYS A 34 -0.07 -8.27 8.61
N VAL A 35 0.01 -7.87 7.34
CA VAL A 35 -0.61 -8.60 6.22
C VAL A 35 -0.12 -10.04 6.19
N ARG A 36 1.19 -10.26 6.24
CA ARG A 36 1.79 -11.60 6.23
C ARG A 36 1.33 -12.47 7.41
N LYS A 37 1.20 -11.87 8.60
CA LYS A 37 0.82 -12.61 9.82
C LYS A 37 -0.68 -12.90 9.92
N GLU A 38 -1.52 -11.96 9.50
CA GLU A 38 -2.97 -12.01 9.72
C GLU A 38 -3.77 -12.36 8.46
N PHE A 39 -3.10 -12.67 7.35
CA PHE A 39 -3.78 -13.07 6.11
C PHE A 39 -4.74 -14.24 6.39
N PRO A 40 -6.00 -14.19 5.92
CA PRO A 40 -7.03 -15.12 6.33
C PRO A 40 -6.95 -16.46 5.57
N HIS A 41 -5.81 -17.16 5.69
CA HIS A 41 -5.53 -18.42 5.00
C HIS A 41 -6.63 -19.47 5.22
N GLY A 42 -7.14 -19.61 6.44
CA GLY A 42 -8.22 -20.58 6.76
C GLY A 42 -9.60 -20.20 6.21
N SER A 43 -9.79 -18.96 5.75
CA SER A 43 -11.06 -18.52 5.15
C SER A 43 -11.06 -18.60 3.62
N ILE A 44 -9.88 -18.73 2.99
CA ILE A 44 -9.73 -18.82 1.53
C ILE A 44 -9.52 -20.29 1.16
N HIS A 45 -10.47 -20.85 0.41
CA HIS A 45 -10.42 -22.27 0.03
C HIS A 45 -10.03 -22.40 -1.45
N PRO A 46 -8.92 -23.09 -1.79
CA PRO A 46 -8.43 -23.22 -3.18
C PRO A 46 -9.41 -23.87 -4.18
N GLY A 47 -10.43 -24.58 -3.70
CA GLY A 47 -11.55 -25.11 -4.51
C GLY A 47 -12.90 -24.52 -4.16
N GLY A 48 -12.93 -23.47 -3.34
CA GLY A 48 -14.13 -22.77 -2.94
C GLY A 48 -14.63 -21.78 -3.98
N ASP A 49 -15.77 -21.16 -3.69
CA ASP A 49 -16.35 -20.10 -4.51
C ASP A 49 -15.36 -18.92 -4.65
N VAL A 50 -14.92 -18.69 -5.89
CA VAL A 50 -13.95 -17.66 -6.24
C VAL A 50 -14.42 -16.27 -5.82
N LEU A 51 -15.72 -15.97 -5.98
CA LEU A 51 -16.26 -14.66 -5.62
C LEU A 51 -16.21 -14.45 -4.10
N LYS A 52 -16.51 -15.49 -3.32
CA LYS A 52 -16.40 -15.43 -1.86
C LYS A 52 -14.95 -15.25 -1.41
N ASN A 53 -14.02 -16.01 -2.00
CA ASN A 53 -12.60 -15.87 -1.72
C ASN A 53 -12.09 -14.45 -2.03
N MET A 54 -12.48 -13.90 -3.19
CA MET A 54 -12.12 -12.53 -3.59
C MET A 54 -12.71 -11.50 -2.62
N ALA A 55 -13.97 -11.65 -2.21
CA ALA A 55 -14.60 -10.75 -1.25
C ALA A 55 -13.87 -10.75 0.11
N VAL A 56 -13.46 -11.92 0.61
CA VAL A 56 -12.68 -12.05 1.85
C VAL A 56 -11.35 -11.33 1.74
N MET A 57 -10.61 -11.53 0.64
CA MET A 57 -9.32 -10.87 0.40
C MET A 57 -9.48 -9.34 0.32
N MET A 58 -10.43 -8.86 -0.47
CA MET A 58 -10.69 -7.41 -0.61
C MET A 58 -11.08 -6.78 0.72
N GLN A 59 -11.93 -7.43 1.51
CA GLN A 59 -12.32 -6.93 2.83
C GLN A 59 -11.15 -6.90 3.82
N PHE A 60 -10.25 -7.87 3.75
CA PHE A 60 -9.04 -7.89 4.56
C PHE A 60 -8.13 -6.71 4.21
N TYR A 61 -7.76 -6.55 2.94
CA TYR A 61 -6.87 -5.47 2.51
C TYR A 61 -7.47 -4.09 2.70
N ARG A 62 -8.79 -3.92 2.50
CA ARG A 62 -9.48 -2.66 2.80
C ARG A 62 -9.38 -2.29 4.27
N ARG A 63 -9.65 -3.24 5.18
CA ARG A 63 -9.54 -3.01 6.63
C ARG A 63 -8.11 -2.71 7.05
N TRP A 64 -7.14 -3.42 6.47
CA TRP A 64 -5.73 -3.14 6.70
C TRP A 64 -5.35 -1.71 6.27
N GLY A 65 -5.77 -1.27 5.08
CA GLY A 65 -5.55 0.09 4.60
C GLY A 65 -6.12 1.15 5.55
N HIS A 66 -7.37 0.99 5.98
CA HIS A 66 -7.97 1.86 7.01
C HIS A 66 -7.21 1.86 8.33
N SER A 67 -6.58 0.73 8.70
CA SER A 67 -5.77 0.65 9.91
C SER A 67 -4.46 1.42 9.79
N LEU A 68 -3.95 1.66 8.58
CA LEU A 68 -2.76 2.49 8.34
C LEU A 68 -3.10 3.96 8.21
N SER A 69 -4.21 4.28 7.53
CA SER A 69 -4.70 5.64 7.36
C SER A 69 -6.23 5.65 7.41
N PRO A 70 -6.85 6.09 8.51
CA PRO A 70 -8.30 6.18 8.61
C PRO A 70 -8.89 7.03 7.49
N GLY A 71 -10.03 6.61 6.93
CA GLY A 71 -10.67 7.32 5.81
C GLY A 71 -10.04 7.12 4.42
N ILE A 72 -8.91 6.41 4.28
CA ILE A 72 -8.29 6.19 2.97
C ILE A 72 -9.18 5.34 2.05
N CYS A 73 -9.22 5.70 0.76
CA CYS A 73 -9.88 4.89 -0.25
C CYS A 73 -9.04 3.64 -0.57
N PHE A 74 -9.70 2.50 -0.81
CA PHE A 74 -8.99 1.26 -1.14
C PHE A 74 -8.13 1.38 -2.40
N ALA A 75 -8.58 2.13 -3.41
CA ALA A 75 -7.81 2.37 -4.63
C ALA A 75 -6.48 3.11 -4.35
N GLU A 76 -6.49 4.07 -3.41
CA GLU A 76 -5.29 4.80 -3.00
C GLU A 76 -4.30 3.90 -2.25
N VAL A 77 -4.80 2.96 -1.45
CA VAL A 77 -3.97 1.93 -0.79
C VAL A 77 -3.24 1.10 -1.84
N VAL A 78 -3.96 0.62 -2.86
CA VAL A 78 -3.38 -0.18 -3.94
C VAL A 78 -2.33 0.64 -4.71
N GLU A 79 -2.67 1.85 -5.14
CA GLU A 79 -1.74 2.73 -5.86
C GLU A 79 -0.47 3.00 -5.04
N ARG A 80 -0.62 3.22 -3.72
CA ARG A 80 0.52 3.49 -2.85
C ARG A 80 1.41 2.26 -2.68
N VAL A 81 0.82 1.08 -2.49
CA VAL A 81 1.56 -0.19 -2.41
C VAL A 81 2.31 -0.43 -3.72
N GLU A 82 1.69 -0.27 -4.88
CA GLU A 82 2.34 -0.43 -6.19
C GLU A 82 3.49 0.56 -6.41
N LYS A 83 3.32 1.82 -6.03
CA LYS A 83 4.40 2.81 -6.12
C LYS A 83 5.57 2.42 -5.21
N THR A 84 5.27 1.95 -4.01
CA THR A 84 6.29 1.51 -3.06
C THR A 84 7.02 0.28 -3.59
N THR A 85 6.33 -0.77 -4.06
CA THR A 85 6.96 -1.99 -4.60
C THR A 85 7.86 -1.71 -5.80
N ARG A 86 7.46 -0.81 -6.71
CA ARG A 86 8.32 -0.36 -7.83
C ARG A 86 9.58 0.39 -7.39
N LYS A 87 9.57 1.03 -6.22
CA LYS A 87 10.79 1.63 -5.66
C LYS A 87 11.70 0.55 -5.08
N ILE A 88 11.14 -0.47 -4.42
CA ILE A 88 11.91 -1.62 -3.89
C ILE A 88 12.71 -2.29 -5.02
N THR A 89 12.08 -2.55 -6.16
CA THR A 89 12.75 -3.19 -7.30
C THR A 89 13.86 -2.36 -7.90
N ARG A 90 13.79 -1.04 -7.79
CA ARG A 90 14.73 -0.12 -8.44
C ARG A 90 15.87 0.32 -7.51
N TYR A 91 15.62 0.41 -6.21
CA TYR A 91 16.56 0.92 -5.21
C TYR A 91 16.38 0.22 -3.84
N PRO A 92 16.73 -1.06 -3.72
CA PRO A 92 16.56 -1.83 -2.47
C PRO A 92 17.31 -1.17 -1.30
N GLU A 93 18.51 -0.63 -1.55
CA GLU A 93 19.38 0.08 -0.59
C GLU A 93 18.70 1.27 0.12
N SER A 94 17.78 1.97 -0.55
CA SER A 94 17.13 3.17 0.00
C SER A 94 16.14 2.88 1.13
N LEU A 95 15.61 1.65 1.18
CA LEU A 95 14.58 1.22 2.12
C LEU A 95 15.15 0.71 3.44
N TYR A 96 16.41 0.26 3.43
CA TYR A 96 17.14 -0.10 4.65
C TYR A 96 17.26 1.07 5.62
N SER A 97 17.21 2.31 5.13
CA SER A 97 17.22 3.51 5.98
C SER A 97 15.88 3.82 6.66
N ALA A 98 14.76 3.37 6.08
CA ALA A 98 13.40 3.57 6.63
C ALA A 98 13.01 2.47 7.64
N ALA A 99 13.67 1.31 7.53
CA ALA A 99 13.64 0.18 8.45
C ALA A 99 14.36 0.52 9.77
N LYS A 100 13.78 1.37 10.61
CA LYS A 100 14.46 1.89 11.83
C LYS A 100 14.72 0.86 12.94
N ASP A 101 14.16 -0.33 12.84
CA ASP A 101 14.38 -1.41 13.80
C ASP A 101 14.99 -2.57 13.02
N GLY A 102 16.17 -3.06 13.43
CA GLY A 102 16.97 -4.10 12.76
C GLY A 102 16.27 -5.43 12.47
N GLU A 103 14.97 -5.54 12.74
CA GLU A 103 14.08 -6.63 12.35
C GLU A 103 13.47 -6.49 10.94
N CYS A 104 13.59 -5.33 10.28
CA CYS A 104 12.99 -5.09 8.96
C CYS A 104 13.95 -5.47 7.80
N PHE A 105 15.17 -5.90 8.11
CA PHE A 105 16.18 -6.34 7.13
C PHE A 105 15.73 -7.59 6.36
N ASP A 106 15.26 -8.62 7.07
CA ASP A 106 14.79 -9.88 6.46
C ASP A 106 13.56 -9.71 5.57
N GLU A 107 12.67 -8.76 5.89
CA GLU A 107 11.45 -8.52 5.11
C GLU A 107 11.74 -7.71 3.83
N VAL A 108 12.62 -6.72 3.89
CA VAL A 108 13.04 -5.99 2.67
C VAL A 108 13.81 -6.91 1.74
N GLU A 109 14.68 -7.79 2.24
CA GLU A 109 15.32 -8.83 1.43
C GLU A 109 14.29 -9.83 0.88
N TYR A 110 13.35 -10.32 1.70
CA TYR A 110 12.29 -11.23 1.25
C TYR A 110 11.45 -10.63 0.12
N TYR A 111 10.96 -9.40 0.28
CA TYR A 111 10.18 -8.73 -0.75
C TYR A 111 11.01 -8.38 -1.97
N SER A 112 12.28 -7.98 -1.80
CA SER A 112 13.19 -7.76 -2.93
C SER A 112 13.42 -9.06 -3.70
N ARG A 113 13.62 -10.19 -3.01
CA ARG A 113 13.81 -11.51 -3.61
C ARG A 113 12.55 -12.00 -4.34
N CYS A 114 11.39 -11.95 -3.70
CA CYS A 114 10.13 -12.35 -4.33
C CYS A 114 9.82 -11.54 -5.60
N VAL A 115 10.09 -10.24 -5.60
CA VAL A 115 9.80 -9.40 -6.77
C VAL A 115 10.88 -9.55 -7.87
N LEU A 116 12.14 -9.81 -7.51
CA LEU A 116 13.19 -10.14 -8.49
C LEU A 116 12.92 -11.50 -9.17
N GLU A 117 12.49 -12.51 -8.42
CA GLU A 117 12.10 -13.82 -8.96
C GLU A 117 10.91 -13.71 -9.94
N GLU A 118 9.89 -12.89 -9.63
CA GLU A 118 8.77 -12.60 -10.55
C GLU A 118 9.18 -11.76 -11.78
N GLY A 119 10.20 -10.92 -11.64
CA GLY A 119 10.78 -10.13 -12.73
C GLY A 119 11.56 -10.98 -13.73
N GLU A 120 12.32 -11.95 -13.22
CA GLU A 120 13.07 -12.92 -14.03
C GLU A 120 12.16 -13.95 -14.73
N ALA A 121 11.04 -14.34 -14.10
CA ALA A 121 10.06 -15.23 -14.74
C ALA A 121 9.46 -14.59 -16.01
N ARG A 122 9.19 -13.27 -15.97
CA ARG A 122 8.63 -12.53 -17.12
C ARG A 122 9.61 -12.26 -18.26
N THR A 123 10.92 -12.31 -18.02
CA THR A 123 11.94 -12.14 -19.06
C THR A 123 12.34 -13.44 -19.75
N LYS A 124 12.05 -14.60 -19.14
CA LYS A 124 12.31 -15.93 -19.73
C LYS A 124 11.16 -16.48 -20.59
N GLU A 125 10.01 -15.80 -20.61
CA GLU A 125 8.84 -16.13 -21.46
C GLU A 125 8.78 -15.32 -22.77
N LYS A 126 9.90 -14.71 -23.21
CA LYS A 126 10.00 -14.01 -24.51
C LYS A 126 10.97 -14.68 -25.47
#